data_AF-A0AAC9QV34-F1
#
_entry.id   AF-A0AAC9QV34-F1
#
_cell.length_a   1.000
_cell.length_b   1.000
_cell.length_c   1.000
_cell.angle_alpha   90.00
_cell.angle_beta   90.00
_cell.angle_gamma   90.00
#
_symmetry.space_group_name_H-M   'P 1'
#
loop_
_entity.id
_entity.type
_entity.pdbx_description
1 polymer ?
#
loop_
_entity_poly.entity_id
_entity_poly.type
_entity_poly.pdbx_seq_one_letter_code
_entity_poly.pdbx_strand_id
1 'polypeptide(L)'
;MPEVARMLGVEINEEFDLIYETGQKSDWGPYKITRDGLVDESGNWTLHETALLNLLKGNYRLQKRPWRPKEGELFWTINGKGDVEKYHFSDYMYDLALLNMGNCFPTKKAALAAVPEMLEKFEEIKKGVRE
;
A
#
# COMPACT_ATOMS: atom_id res chain seq x y z
N MET A 1 21.04 -6.28 0.19
CA MET A 1 19.74 -5.66 0.55
C MET A 1 18.53 -6.59 0.55
N PRO A 2 18.33 -7.54 -0.39
CA PRO A 2 17.15 -8.41 -0.37
C PRO A 2 16.94 -9.15 0.96
N GLU A 3 18.03 -9.64 1.57
CA GLU A 3 17.96 -10.29 2.88
C GLU A 3 17.60 -9.33 4.02
N VAL A 4 18.05 -8.08 3.94
CA VAL A 4 17.71 -7.02 4.90
C VAL A 4 16.23 -6.65 4.78
N ALA A 5 15.71 -6.51 3.57
CA ALA A 5 14.28 -6.28 3.33
C ALA A 5 13.44 -7.41 3.92
N ARG A 6 13.80 -8.67 3.63
CA ARG A 6 13.16 -9.85 4.21
C ARG A 6 13.22 -9.87 5.73
N MET A 7 14.36 -9.52 6.32
CA MET A 7 14.54 -9.45 7.78
C MET A 7 13.65 -8.38 8.42
N LEU A 8 13.46 -7.25 7.73
CA LEU A 8 12.57 -6.17 8.15
C LEU A 8 11.10 -6.41 7.76
N GLY A 9 10.79 -7.56 7.17
CA GLY A 9 9.44 -7.98 6.82
C GLY A 9 8.83 -7.25 5.62
N VAL A 10 9.63 -6.63 4.76
CA VAL A 10 9.18 -5.90 3.55
C VAL A 10 9.79 -6.47 2.28
N GLU A 11 9.11 -6.25 1.16
CA GLU A 11 9.63 -6.58 -0.18
C GLU A 11 10.57 -5.47 -0.71
N ILE A 12 11.40 -5.83 -1.69
CA ILE A 12 12.20 -4.83 -2.41
C ILE A 12 11.25 -3.86 -3.12
N ASN A 13 11.50 -2.56 -2.96
CA ASN A 13 10.67 -1.46 -3.45
C ASN A 13 9.25 -1.37 -2.84
N GLU A 14 8.97 -2.10 -1.75
CA GLU A 14 7.76 -1.86 -0.93
C GLU A 14 7.93 -0.55 -0.14
N GLU A 15 6.93 0.33 -0.21
CA GLU A 15 6.93 1.60 0.50
C GLU A 15 6.45 1.44 1.95
N PHE A 16 7.17 2.07 2.86
CA PHE A 16 6.85 2.09 4.28
C PHE A 16 7.22 3.42 4.93
N ASP A 17 6.67 3.66 6.11
CA ASP A 17 7.00 4.80 6.93
C ASP A 17 7.97 4.41 8.05
N LEU A 18 8.83 5.36 8.44
CA LEU A 18 9.65 5.23 9.64
C LEU A 18 8.98 5.94 10.80
N ILE A 19 8.94 5.26 11.93
CA ILE A 19 8.49 5.80 13.21
C ILE A 19 9.70 5.88 14.14
N TYR A 20 10.01 7.08 14.61
CA TYR A 20 11.10 7.32 15.56
C TYR A 20 10.75 6.75 16.94
N GLU A 21 11.75 6.66 17.83
CA GLU A 21 11.55 6.22 19.23
C GLU A 21 10.47 7.02 19.97
N THR A 22 10.34 8.30 19.62
CA THR A 22 9.32 9.21 20.16
C THR A 22 7.89 8.83 19.77
N GLY A 23 7.72 7.91 18.82
CA GLY A 23 6.43 7.57 18.20
C GLY A 23 6.05 8.48 17.03
N GLN A 24 6.84 9.52 16.76
CA GLN A 24 6.60 10.41 15.62
C GLN A 24 6.97 9.73 14.30
N LYS A 25 6.09 9.87 13.30
CA LYS A 25 6.37 9.49 11.92
C LYS A 25 7.37 10.46 11.28
N SER A 26 8.34 9.92 10.55
CA SER A 26 9.30 10.71 9.80
C SER A 26 8.64 11.52 8.67
N ASP A 27 9.06 12.78 8.53
CA ASP A 27 8.57 13.70 7.48
C ASP A 27 9.19 13.44 6.10
N TRP A 28 10.21 12.59 6.00
CA TRP A 28 10.90 12.31 4.73
C TRP A 28 10.37 11.04 4.03
N GLY A 29 9.42 10.32 4.63
CA GLY A 29 8.84 9.14 4.01
C GLY A 29 7.90 9.48 2.83
N PRO A 30 7.48 8.48 2.02
CA PRO A 30 7.75 7.06 2.20
C PRO A 30 9.21 6.66 1.91
N TYR A 31 9.64 5.63 2.62
CA TYR A 31 10.92 4.96 2.38
C TYR A 31 10.71 3.64 1.64
N LYS A 32 11.73 3.19 0.93
CA LYS A 32 11.77 1.85 0.34
C LYS A 32 13.18 1.26 0.38
N ILE A 33 13.27 -0.07 0.52
CA ILE A 33 14.53 -0.79 0.37
C ILE A 33 14.69 -1.21 -1.08
N THR A 34 15.69 -0.66 -1.74
CA THR A 34 16.10 -1.03 -3.09
C THR A 34 17.21 -2.09 -3.05
N ARG A 35 17.73 -2.49 -4.21
CA ARG A 35 18.90 -3.38 -4.26
C ARG A 35 20.17 -2.72 -3.70
N ASP A 36 20.26 -1.40 -3.80
CA ASP A 36 21.46 -0.65 -3.44
C ASP A 36 21.39 -0.06 -2.02
N GLY A 37 20.20 0.03 -1.41
CA GLY A 37 20.06 0.59 -0.06
C GLY A 37 18.66 1.09 0.30
N LEU A 38 18.57 1.85 1.38
CA LEU A 38 17.36 2.55 1.81
C LEU A 38 17.29 3.92 1.11
N VAL A 39 16.16 4.24 0.50
CA VAL A 39 15.90 5.55 -0.12
C VAL A 39 14.58 6.12 0.37
N ASP A 40 14.46 7.44 0.36
CA ASP A 40 13.22 8.18 0.61
C ASP A 40 12.43 8.46 -0.68
N GLU A 41 11.38 9.28 -0.61
CA GLU A 41 10.53 9.64 -1.75
C GLU A 41 11.28 10.36 -2.87
N SER A 42 12.32 11.12 -2.50
CA SER A 42 13.12 11.92 -3.43
C SER A 42 14.17 11.08 -4.16
N GLY A 43 14.34 9.81 -3.77
CA GLY A 43 15.33 8.91 -4.34
C GLY A 43 16.77 9.28 -3.94
N ASN A 44 16.93 10.15 -2.94
CA ASN A 44 18.24 10.53 -2.43
C ASN A 44 18.84 9.38 -1.60
N TRP A 45 20.14 9.16 -1.74
CA TRP A 45 20.87 8.07 -1.09
C TRP A 45 21.64 8.53 0.15
N THR A 46 22.02 9.81 0.17
CA THR A 46 23.17 10.33 0.94
C THR A 46 22.88 10.58 2.43
N LEU A 47 21.66 10.36 2.90
CA LEU A 47 21.26 10.63 4.30
C LEU A 47 20.62 9.43 5.03
N HIS A 48 20.60 8.24 4.43
CA HIS A 48 19.80 7.12 4.96
C HIS A 48 20.57 5.96 5.58
N GLU A 49 21.91 6.00 5.61
CA GLU A 49 22.71 5.00 6.35
C GLU A 49 22.38 5.03 7.85
N THR A 50 22.23 6.23 8.43
CA THR A 50 21.84 6.40 9.83
C THR A 50 20.42 5.88 10.09
N ALA A 51 19.49 6.12 9.18
CA ALA A 51 18.12 5.62 9.29
C ALA A 51 18.06 4.09 9.22
N LEU A 52 18.79 3.48 8.27
CA LEU A 52 18.90 2.02 8.16
C LEU A 52 19.57 1.42 9.40
N LEU A 53 20.65 2.03 9.91
CA LEU A 53 21.30 1.57 11.14
C LEU A 53 20.35 1.62 12.35
N ASN A 54 19.56 2.69 12.49
CA ASN A 54 18.59 2.82 13.58
C ASN A 54 17.43 1.82 13.44
N LEU A 55 16.98 1.50 12.22
CA LEU A 55 16.05 0.40 11.98
C LEU A 55 16.64 -0.95 12.44
N LEU A 56 17.88 -1.23 12.04
CA LEU A 56 18.56 -2.50 12.36
C LEU A 56 18.84 -2.66 13.86
N LYS A 57 19.10 -1.55 14.56
CA LYS A 57 19.26 -1.52 16.02
C LYS A 57 17.93 -1.63 16.78
N GLY A 58 16.79 -1.41 16.11
CA GLY A 58 15.46 -1.37 16.73
C GLY A 58 15.09 -0.01 17.33
N ASN A 59 15.89 1.02 17.12
CA ASN A 59 15.59 2.39 17.55
C ASN A 59 14.41 2.95 16.73
N TYR A 60 14.38 2.67 15.42
CA TYR A 60 13.25 3.05 14.58
C TYR A 60 12.36 1.84 14.30
N ARG A 61 11.07 2.10 14.13
CA ARG A 61 10.08 1.09 13.75
C ARG A 61 9.63 1.34 12.32
N LEU A 62 9.55 0.26 11.56
CA LEU A 62 8.95 0.25 10.23
C LEU A 62 7.43 0.13 10.37
N GLN A 63 6.69 1.02 9.72
CA GLN A 63 5.24 0.94 9.58
C GLN A 63 4.89 0.70 8.10
N LYS A 64 4.37 -0.48 7.78
CA LYS A 64 3.88 -0.78 6.42
C LYS A 64 2.69 0.12 6.09
N ARG A 65 2.64 0.54 4.83
CA ARG A 65 1.47 1.22 4.29
C ARG A 65 0.42 0.20 3.84
N PRO A 66 -0.87 0.55 3.87
CA PRO A 66 -1.88 -0.21 3.15
C PRO A 66 -1.45 -0.39 1.70
N TRP A 67 -1.64 -1.59 1.17
CA TRP A 67 -1.32 -1.85 -0.23
C TRP A 67 -2.18 -0.97 -1.15
N ARG A 68 -1.56 -0.38 -2.17
CA ARG A 68 -2.22 0.22 -3.32
C ARG A 68 -1.44 -0.10 -4.59
N PRO A 69 -2.07 -0.20 -5.76
CA PRO A 69 -1.36 -0.36 -7.02
C PRO A 69 -0.55 0.91 -7.34
N LYS A 70 0.55 0.77 -8.08
CA LYS A 70 1.26 1.92 -8.66
C LYS A 70 0.56 2.38 -9.94
N GLU A 71 0.82 3.62 -10.35
CA GLU A 71 0.33 4.12 -11.63
C GLU A 71 0.78 3.19 -12.78
N GLY A 72 -0.17 2.82 -13.64
CA GLY A 72 -0.01 1.85 -14.73
C GLY A 72 -0.16 0.38 -14.32
N GLU A 73 -0.08 0.04 -13.03
CA GLU A 73 -0.25 -1.35 -12.57
C GLU A 73 -1.71 -1.79 -12.64
N LEU A 74 -1.90 -3.10 -12.81
CA LEU A 74 -3.24 -3.69 -12.86
C LEU A 74 -3.69 -4.14 -11.47
N PHE A 75 -4.94 -3.85 -11.13
CA PHE A 75 -5.59 -4.31 -9.91
C PHE A 75 -6.93 -4.98 -10.22
N TRP A 76 -7.45 -5.72 -9.25
CA TRP A 76 -8.74 -6.39 -9.35
C TRP A 76 -9.80 -5.62 -8.56
N THR A 77 -11.01 -5.57 -9.10
CA THR A 77 -12.18 -4.92 -8.49
C THR A 77 -13.40 -5.82 -8.65
N ILE A 78 -14.45 -5.55 -7.88
CA ILE A 78 -15.74 -6.24 -7.97
C ILE A 78 -16.79 -5.24 -8.45
N ASN A 79 -17.53 -5.59 -9.50
CA ASN A 79 -18.62 -4.76 -9.99
C ASN A 79 -19.91 -4.97 -9.16
N GLY A 80 -20.95 -4.15 -9.39
CA GLY A 80 -22.22 -4.23 -8.64
C GLY A 80 -23.03 -5.53 -8.84
N LYS A 81 -22.58 -6.43 -9.72
CA LYS A 81 -23.16 -7.77 -9.93
C LYS A 81 -22.32 -8.88 -9.30
N GLY A 82 -21.15 -8.55 -8.75
CA GLY A 82 -20.23 -9.50 -8.15
C GLY A 82 -19.17 -10.03 -9.11
N ASP A 83 -19.11 -9.54 -10.36
CA ASP A 83 -18.07 -9.98 -11.29
C ASP A 83 -16.73 -9.35 -10.90
N VAL A 84 -15.68 -10.17 -10.95
CA VAL A 84 -14.31 -9.76 -10.66
C VAL A 84 -13.64 -9.33 -11.95
N GLU A 85 -13.31 -8.04 -12.03
CA GLU A 85 -12.76 -7.37 -13.20
C GLU A 85 -11.36 -6.83 -12.91
N LYS A 86 -10.60 -6.50 -13.95
CA LYS A 86 -9.22 -6.01 -13.85
C LYS A 86 -9.09 -4.66 -14.54
N TYR A 87 -8.49 -3.68 -13.87
CA TYR A 87 -8.31 -2.32 -14.37
C TYR A 87 -6.88 -1.83 -14.17
N HIS A 88 -6.47 -0.84 -14.97
CA HIS A 88 -5.23 -0.11 -14.77
C HIS A 88 -5.45 1.00 -13.75
N PHE A 89 -4.59 1.05 -12.74
CA PHE A 89 -4.56 2.14 -11.78
C PHE A 89 -3.90 3.36 -12.44
N SER A 90 -4.62 4.47 -12.51
CA SER A 90 -4.19 5.71 -13.15
C SER A 90 -4.12 6.87 -12.15
N ASP A 91 -4.26 6.59 -10.85
CA ASP A 91 -4.31 7.57 -9.75
C ASP A 91 -5.37 8.67 -9.95
N TYR A 92 -6.41 8.39 -10.75
CA TYR A 92 -7.52 9.30 -10.97
C TYR A 92 -8.62 9.13 -9.93
N MET A 93 -9.55 10.09 -9.89
CA MET A 93 -10.66 10.14 -8.93
C MET A 93 -11.41 8.81 -8.78
N TYR A 94 -11.63 8.08 -9.88
CA TYR A 94 -12.30 6.79 -9.86
C TYR A 94 -11.50 5.72 -9.10
N ASP A 95 -10.18 5.63 -9.34
CA ASP A 95 -9.31 4.67 -8.69
C ASP A 95 -9.18 4.97 -7.18
N LEU A 96 -9.09 6.25 -6.84
CA LEU A 96 -9.07 6.72 -5.45
C LEU A 96 -10.38 6.38 -4.72
N ALA A 97 -11.52 6.52 -5.40
CA ALA A 97 -12.82 6.12 -4.84
C ALA A 97 -12.90 4.60 -4.59
N LEU A 98 -12.41 3.79 -5.54
CA LEU A 98 -12.32 2.33 -5.37
C LEU A 98 -11.39 1.95 -4.22
N LEU A 99 -10.22 2.57 -4.11
CA LEU A 99 -9.26 2.33 -3.03
C LEU A 99 -9.86 2.70 -1.66
N ASN A 100 -10.47 3.88 -1.54
CA ASN A 100 -11.13 4.32 -0.31
C ASN A 100 -12.30 3.40 0.08
N MET A 101 -13.03 2.87 -0.90
CA MET A 101 -14.08 1.89 -0.67
C MET A 101 -13.53 0.50 -0.30
N GLY A 102 -12.23 0.25 -0.45
CA GLY A 102 -11.61 -1.06 -0.24
C GLY A 102 -11.84 -2.05 -1.41
N ASN A 103 -12.35 -1.56 -2.55
CA ASN A 103 -12.62 -2.37 -3.74
C ASN A 103 -11.42 -2.38 -4.71
N CYS A 104 -10.24 -2.62 -4.16
CA CYS A 104 -8.98 -2.63 -4.89
C CYS A 104 -8.12 -3.77 -4.35
N PHE A 105 -7.92 -4.81 -5.16
CA PHE A 105 -7.29 -6.06 -4.71
C PHE A 105 -6.04 -6.40 -5.53
N PRO A 106 -4.96 -6.88 -4.88
CA PRO A 106 -3.71 -7.23 -5.57
C PRO A 106 -3.84 -8.48 -6.44
N THR A 107 -4.78 -9.37 -6.10
CA THR A 107 -4.94 -10.66 -6.79
C THR A 107 -6.41 -10.99 -7.04
N LYS A 108 -6.67 -11.74 -8.12
CA LYS A 108 -8.02 -12.24 -8.42
C LYS A 108 -8.60 -13.08 -7.28
N LYS A 109 -7.75 -13.86 -6.60
CA LYS A 109 -8.15 -14.69 -5.46
C LYS A 109 -8.63 -13.84 -4.28
N ALA A 110 -7.91 -12.75 -3.98
CA ALA A 110 -8.33 -11.81 -2.94
C ALA A 110 -9.67 -11.14 -3.29
N ALA A 111 -9.83 -10.70 -4.54
CA ALA A 111 -11.10 -10.15 -5.02
C ALA A 111 -12.24 -11.18 -4.92
N LEU A 112 -12.06 -12.41 -5.41
CA LEU A 112 -13.09 -13.46 -5.32
C LEU A 112 -13.51 -13.75 -3.88
N ALA A 113 -12.58 -13.73 -2.93
CA ALA A 113 -12.89 -13.93 -1.51
C ALA A 113 -13.69 -12.77 -0.89
N ALA A 114 -13.53 -11.56 -1.43
CA ALA A 114 -14.20 -10.35 -0.94
C ALA A 114 -15.58 -10.10 -1.58
N VAL A 115 -16.00 -10.89 -2.58
CA VAL A 115 -17.29 -10.70 -3.29
C VAL A 115 -18.49 -10.59 -2.34
N PRO A 116 -18.68 -11.48 -1.34
CA PRO A 116 -19.84 -11.38 -0.46
C PRO A 116 -19.88 -10.06 0.33
N GLU A 117 -18.75 -9.65 0.91
CA GLU A 117 -18.62 -8.42 1.69
C GLU A 117 -18.85 -7.18 0.82
N MET A 118 -18.28 -7.15 -0.38
CA MET A 118 -18.42 -6.01 -1.28
C MET A 118 -19.85 -5.85 -1.81
N LEU A 119 -20.54 -6.96 -2.12
CA LEU A 119 -21.93 -6.90 -2.54
C LEU A 119 -22.83 -6.34 -1.43
N GLU A 120 -22.64 -6.77 -0.19
CA GLU A 120 -23.35 -6.21 0.97
C GLU A 120 -23.09 -4.69 1.09
N LYS A 121 -21.84 -4.27 0.95
CA LYS A 121 -21.46 -2.85 0.97
C LYS A 121 -22.14 -2.05 -0.14
N PHE A 122 -22.25 -2.59 -1.35
CA PHE A 122 -22.94 -1.92 -2.46
C PHE A 122 -24.44 -1.76 -2.19
N GLU A 123 -25.09 -2.77 -1.62
CA GLU A 123 -26.51 -2.68 -1.25
C GLU A 123 -26.75 -1.65 -0.14
N GLU A 124 -25.89 -1.58 0.88
CA GLU A 124 -25.99 -0.56 1.92
C GLU A 124 -25.82 0.86 1.36
N ILE A 125 -24.89 1.07 0.43
CA ILE A 125 -24.72 2.35 -0.26
C ILE A 125 -25.99 2.72 -1.04
N LYS A 126 -26.57 1.77 -1.80
CA LYS A 126 -27.81 2.01 -2.55
C LYS A 126 -28.97 2.41 -1.64
N LYS A 127 -29.13 1.77 -0.47
CA LYS A 127 -30.17 2.12 0.51
C LYS A 127 -30.01 3.53 1.08
N GLY A 128 -28.77 4.00 1.21
CA GLY A 128 -28.43 5.33 1.74
C GLY A 128 -28.70 6.49 0.78
N VAL A 129 -28.87 6.20 -0.51
CA VAL A 129 -29.18 7.20 -1.54
C VAL A 129 -30.67 7.10 -1.84
N ARG A 130 -31.47 8.10 -1.44
CA ARG A 130 -32.89 8.17 -1.84
C ARG A 130 -32.99 8.26 -3.36
N GLU A 131 -33.87 7.45 -3.94
CA GLU A 131 -34.29 7.59 -5.35
C GLU A 131 -34.80 9.01 -5.67
#